data_AF-A0A559KYI9-F1
#
_entry.id   AF-A0A559KYI9-F1
#
_cell.length_a   1.000
_cell.length_b   1.000
_cell.length_c   1.000
_cell.angle_alpha   90.00
_cell.angle_beta   90.00
_cell.angle_gamma   90.00
#
_symmetry.space_group_name_H-M   'P 1'
#
loop_
_entity.id
_entity.type
_entity.pdbx_description
1 polymer ?
#
loop_
_entity_poly.entity_id
_entity_poly.type
_entity_poly.pdbx_seq_one_letter_code
_entity_poly.pdbx_strand_id
1 'polypeptide(L)'
;MPLAQSSHDDPTDRRPDVSYGSFPADTPPQPSKPTQPSTRALAPDLLRGLLMLLMAMDHMALALNTWSHGTGRETEMDGVLIRRWNRTPAYIIRTLTHLCAPGFTMLLGIGVVYLGRSRKKLGWSSGRIARYFFIRAFVLTAVNVVLGWVITVGKVWFMNFVLFSLAVDYLLAGLLWVAMDFTEPWLAKRIPRKSTDETEALLGGSESSDFGETVSWHVHNALLAVLGVVTIWWNIWLSPTHGHCTVNDHSSSLTILSAGQPGPADSPAISHNPWFGIWFWTTLTERVQSVFPPMAWVSFAILGLLYARIDVARTWNSRVAALCNTAAGIFFLIIFVLTRVTNISSQYSPSSI
;
A
#
# COMPACT_ATOMS: atom_id res chain seq x y z
N MET A 1 -52.41 -55.07 -27.88
CA MET A 1 -52.77 -55.68 -29.19
C MET A 1 -52.30 -54.75 -30.29
N PRO A 2 -51.80 -55.27 -31.43
CA PRO A 2 -50.61 -54.76 -32.12
C PRO A 2 -50.91 -54.06 -33.47
N LEU A 3 -49.83 -53.77 -34.22
CA LEU A 3 -49.71 -53.31 -35.63
C LEU A 3 -49.63 -51.78 -35.85
N ALA A 4 -48.84 -51.25 -36.79
CA ALA A 4 -47.72 -51.73 -37.61
C ALA A 4 -47.15 -50.49 -38.32
N GLN A 5 -45.85 -50.47 -38.61
CA GLN A 5 -45.25 -49.55 -39.58
C GLN A 5 -45.64 -49.95 -41.01
N SER A 6 -45.89 -48.97 -41.88
CA SER A 6 -45.78 -49.13 -43.33
C SER A 6 -45.44 -47.79 -43.96
N SER A 7 -44.19 -47.71 -44.42
CA SER A 7 -43.62 -46.72 -45.31
C SER A 7 -44.07 -47.02 -46.75
N HIS A 8 -44.50 -45.99 -47.48
CA HIS A 8 -44.51 -46.02 -48.94
C HIS A 8 -43.88 -44.72 -49.45
N ASP A 9 -42.61 -44.81 -49.85
CA ASP A 9 -41.92 -43.82 -50.68
C ASP A 9 -42.31 -44.08 -52.14
N ASP A 10 -42.77 -43.03 -52.84
CA ASP A 10 -42.93 -43.00 -54.30
C ASP A 10 -41.89 -42.02 -54.88
N PRO A 11 -40.96 -42.45 -55.77
CA PRO A 11 -39.74 -41.72 -56.08
C PRO A 11 -39.83 -40.88 -57.37
N THR A 12 -40.84 -40.01 -57.52
CA THR A 12 -40.99 -39.24 -58.78
C THR A 12 -41.20 -37.73 -58.70
N ASP A 13 -41.24 -37.09 -57.53
CA ASP A 13 -41.37 -35.62 -57.49
C ASP A 13 -40.06 -34.92 -57.10
N ARG A 14 -39.24 -34.64 -58.13
CA ARG A 14 -38.08 -33.73 -58.02
C ARG A 14 -38.50 -32.39 -58.62
N ARG A 15 -38.99 -31.48 -57.77
CA ARG A 15 -38.99 -30.03 -58.06
C ARG A 15 -38.20 -29.28 -56.97
N PRO A 16 -37.41 -28.27 -57.36
CA PRO A 16 -36.66 -27.47 -56.40
C PRO A 16 -37.62 -26.50 -55.73
N ASP A 17 -37.87 -26.69 -54.43
CA ASP A 17 -38.62 -25.73 -53.63
C ASP A 17 -37.77 -24.47 -53.45
N VAL A 18 -38.06 -23.49 -54.30
CA VAL A 18 -37.70 -22.09 -54.12
C VAL A 18 -38.43 -21.62 -52.86
N SER A 19 -37.74 -21.69 -51.73
CA SER A 19 -38.24 -21.17 -50.45
C SER A 19 -38.34 -19.65 -50.51
N TYR A 20 -39.54 -19.17 -50.86
CA TYR A 20 -39.95 -17.79 -50.69
C TYR A 20 -40.20 -17.53 -49.19
N GLY A 21 -39.33 -16.73 -48.57
CA GLY A 21 -39.65 -16.01 -47.33
C GLY A 21 -39.76 -16.84 -46.05
N SER A 22 -38.63 -17.33 -45.53
CA SER A 22 -38.47 -17.56 -44.09
C SER A 22 -37.69 -16.39 -43.50
N PHE A 23 -38.39 -15.51 -42.78
CA PHE A 23 -37.74 -14.55 -41.88
C PHE A 23 -36.80 -15.32 -40.95
N PRO A 24 -35.56 -14.84 -40.71
CA PRO A 24 -34.75 -15.38 -39.63
C PRO A 24 -35.59 -15.31 -38.36
N ALA A 25 -35.83 -16.46 -37.73
CA ALA A 25 -36.39 -16.47 -36.40
C ALA A 25 -35.43 -15.67 -35.52
N ASP A 26 -35.80 -14.43 -35.19
CA ASP A 26 -35.17 -13.62 -34.16
C ASP A 26 -35.21 -14.46 -32.89
N THR A 27 -34.12 -15.20 -32.66
CA THR A 27 -33.90 -15.87 -31.40
C THR A 27 -33.58 -14.73 -30.45
N PRO A 28 -34.43 -14.46 -29.44
CA PRO A 28 -34.14 -13.37 -28.51
C PRO A 28 -32.73 -13.60 -27.97
N PRO A 29 -31.87 -12.56 -27.93
CA PRO A 29 -30.53 -12.73 -27.38
C PRO A 29 -30.69 -13.33 -25.99
N GLN A 30 -30.20 -14.57 -25.85
CA GLN A 30 -30.17 -15.27 -24.57
C GLN A 30 -29.57 -14.29 -23.54
N PRO A 31 -30.25 -14.05 -22.41
CA PRO A 31 -29.74 -13.15 -21.40
C PRO A 31 -28.35 -13.65 -21.02
N SER A 32 -27.34 -12.83 -21.29
CA SER A 32 -25.94 -13.13 -20.97
C SER A 32 -25.90 -13.60 -19.53
N LYS A 33 -25.49 -14.85 -19.32
CA LYS A 33 -25.37 -15.48 -18.00
C LYS A 33 -24.72 -14.47 -17.06
N PRO A 34 -25.32 -14.13 -15.90
CA PRO A 34 -24.79 -13.11 -15.02
C PRO A 34 -23.33 -13.47 -14.74
N THR A 35 -22.43 -12.56 -15.12
CA THR A 35 -21.01 -12.68 -14.81
C THR A 35 -20.95 -12.88 -13.30
N GLN A 36 -20.47 -14.05 -12.87
CA GLN A 36 -20.30 -14.36 -11.45
C GLN A 36 -19.68 -13.13 -10.79
N PRO A 37 -20.33 -12.53 -9.78
CA PRO A 37 -19.82 -11.31 -9.17
C PRO A 37 -18.41 -11.63 -8.70
N SER A 38 -17.42 -10.89 -9.21
CA SER A 38 -16.06 -11.02 -8.73
C SER A 38 -16.13 -10.86 -7.21
N THR A 39 -15.75 -11.90 -6.46
CA THR A 39 -15.76 -11.83 -5.00
C THR A 39 -14.89 -10.65 -4.59
N ARG A 40 -15.55 -9.53 -4.26
CA ARG A 40 -14.88 -8.30 -3.85
C ARG A 40 -14.06 -8.62 -2.60
N ALA A 41 -12.84 -8.12 -2.51
CA ALA A 41 -11.97 -8.37 -1.36
C ALA A 41 -12.54 -7.66 -0.12
N LEU A 42 -13.44 -8.33 0.59
CA LEU A 42 -14.24 -7.74 1.68
C LEU A 42 -13.37 -7.26 2.85
N ALA A 43 -12.36 -8.04 3.24
CA ALA A 43 -11.49 -7.72 4.38
C ALA A 43 -10.72 -6.39 4.21
N PRO A 44 -9.96 -6.15 3.12
CA PRO A 44 -9.29 -4.87 2.94
C PRO A 44 -10.26 -3.69 2.78
N ASP A 45 -11.45 -3.90 2.21
CA ASP A 45 -12.48 -2.87 2.10
C ASP A 45 -13.06 -2.49 3.47
N LEU A 46 -13.34 -3.45 4.35
CA LEU A 46 -13.81 -3.20 5.72
C LEU A 46 -12.74 -2.51 6.56
N LEU A 47 -11.48 -2.93 6.46
CA LEU A 47 -10.37 -2.27 7.14
C LEU A 47 -10.25 -0.81 6.69
N ARG A 48 -10.31 -0.56 5.37
CA ARG A 48 -10.30 0.79 4.83
C ARG A 48 -11.42 1.66 5.40
N GLY A 49 -12.64 1.13 5.46
CA GLY A 49 -13.80 1.83 6.03
C GLY A 49 -13.60 2.17 7.52
N LEU A 50 -13.07 1.23 8.30
CA LEU A 50 -12.75 1.46 9.71
C LEU A 50 -11.70 2.57 9.89
N LEU A 51 -10.61 2.54 9.10
CA LEU A 51 -9.57 3.57 9.17
C LEU A 51 -10.12 4.95 8.75
N MET A 52 -11.04 5.01 7.78
CA MET A 52 -11.67 6.27 7.37
C MET A 52 -12.54 6.85 8.49
N LEU A 53 -13.27 6.00 9.21
CA LEU A 53 -14.07 6.42 10.37
C LEU A 53 -13.18 6.97 11.49
N LEU A 54 -12.09 6.28 11.84
CA LEU A 54 -11.15 6.73 12.87
C LEU A 54 -10.49 8.05 12.48
N MET A 55 -9.96 8.15 11.26
CA MET A 55 -9.35 9.38 10.74
C MET A 55 -10.33 10.56 10.75
N ALA A 56 -11.58 10.35 10.33
CA ALA A 56 -12.60 11.40 10.36
C ALA A 56 -12.86 11.91 11.79
N MET A 57 -12.91 11.00 12.77
CA MET A 57 -13.09 11.37 14.18
C MET A 57 -11.94 12.23 14.72
N ASP A 58 -10.69 11.89 14.40
CA ASP A 58 -9.50 12.67 14.82
C ASP A 58 -9.46 14.05 14.16
N HIS A 59 -9.72 14.10 12.85
CA HIS A 59 -9.74 15.35 12.09
C HIS A 59 -10.91 16.27 12.49
N MET A 60 -12.06 15.71 12.87
CA MET A 60 -13.16 16.48 13.44
C MET A 60 -12.79 17.08 14.79
N ALA A 61 -12.13 16.31 15.66
CA ALA A 61 -11.65 16.80 16.95
C ALA A 61 -10.64 17.94 16.78
N LEU A 62 -9.74 17.82 15.80
CA LEU A 62 -8.81 18.87 15.42
C LEU A 62 -9.54 20.12 14.89
N ALA A 63 -10.50 19.95 13.98
CA ALA A 63 -11.24 21.07 13.38
C ALA A 63 -12.10 21.84 14.40
N LEU A 64 -12.70 21.12 15.36
CA LEU A 64 -13.49 21.70 16.44
C LEU A 64 -12.64 22.14 17.64
N ASN A 65 -11.33 21.87 17.61
CA ASN A 65 -10.37 22.16 18.69
C ASN A 65 -10.84 21.61 20.06
N THR A 66 -11.38 20.39 20.07
CA THR A 66 -11.96 19.78 21.29
C THR A 66 -10.89 19.37 22.31
N TRP A 67 -9.68 19.06 21.85
CA TRP A 67 -8.49 18.74 22.64
C TRP A 67 -7.20 18.95 21.84
N SER A 68 -6.06 18.96 22.53
CA SER A 68 -4.73 19.04 21.90
C SER A 68 -4.47 17.85 20.96
N HIS A 69 -3.89 18.12 19.80
CA HIS A 69 -3.62 17.10 18.78
C HIS A 69 -2.38 16.25 19.14
N GLY A 70 -2.60 15.27 20.02
CA GLY A 70 -1.58 14.36 20.51
C GLY A 70 -2.05 13.47 21.66
N THR A 71 -1.31 12.39 21.93
CA THR A 71 -1.49 11.52 23.11
C THR A 71 -1.09 12.24 24.39
N GLY A 72 -0.20 13.22 24.30
CA GLY A 72 0.09 14.20 25.33
C GLY A 72 -0.78 15.44 25.25
N ARG A 73 -0.55 16.39 26.17
CA ARG A 73 -1.18 17.73 26.12
C ARG A 73 -0.49 18.71 25.17
N GLU A 74 0.50 18.24 24.42
CA GLU A 74 1.28 18.97 23.44
C GLU A 74 1.19 18.26 22.09
N THR A 75 1.55 18.95 21.00
CA THR A 75 1.64 18.36 19.65
C THR A 75 2.65 17.21 19.64
N GLU A 76 2.26 16.07 19.08
CA GLU A 76 3.14 14.91 18.96
C GLU A 76 4.24 15.12 17.93
N MET A 77 5.46 14.75 18.32
CA MET A 77 6.61 14.61 17.43
C MET A 77 7.50 13.47 17.90
N ASP A 78 8.29 12.93 16.97
CA ASP A 78 9.25 11.89 17.25
C ASP A 78 10.30 12.37 18.28
N GLY A 79 10.57 11.53 19.28
CA GLY A 79 11.57 11.82 20.32
C GLY A 79 11.16 12.83 21.39
N VAL A 80 9.97 13.46 21.31
CA VAL A 80 9.52 14.40 22.34
C VAL A 80 8.94 13.65 23.55
N LEU A 81 9.45 13.98 24.74
CA LEU A 81 8.99 13.37 25.99
C LEU A 81 7.57 13.81 26.34
N ILE A 82 6.67 12.83 26.52
CA ILE A 82 5.31 13.07 27.03
C ILE A 82 5.39 13.33 28.53
N ARG A 83 5.30 14.60 28.94
CA ARG A 83 5.28 14.99 30.36
C ARG A 83 3.93 14.77 31.03
N ARG A 84 2.85 14.90 30.25
CA ARG A 84 1.46 14.77 30.73
C ARG A 84 0.59 14.17 29.64
N TRP A 85 -0.17 13.14 30.01
CA TRP A 85 -1.15 12.49 29.13
C TRP A 85 -2.35 13.40 28.86
N ASN A 86 -2.93 13.24 27.67
CA ASN A 86 -4.18 13.89 27.31
C ASN A 86 -5.37 13.30 28.09
N ARG A 87 -6.55 13.91 27.96
CA ARG A 87 -7.79 13.36 28.50
C ARG A 87 -8.01 11.94 27.96
N THR A 88 -8.57 11.05 28.76
CA THR A 88 -8.83 9.64 28.38
C THR A 88 -9.44 9.47 26.98
N PRO A 89 -10.54 10.16 26.59
CA PRO A 89 -11.10 10.00 25.25
C PRO A 89 -10.15 10.47 24.15
N ALA A 90 -9.44 11.58 24.36
CA ALA A 90 -8.47 12.12 23.41
C ALA A 90 -7.28 11.16 23.22
N TYR A 91 -6.76 10.62 24.32
CA TYR A 91 -5.72 9.60 24.30
C TYR A 91 -6.16 8.36 23.52
N ILE A 92 -7.33 7.79 23.82
CA ILE A 92 -7.84 6.59 23.14
C ILE A 92 -8.02 6.82 21.65
N ILE A 93 -8.73 7.90 21.26
CA ILE A 93 -8.95 8.24 19.85
C ILE A 93 -7.60 8.40 19.16
N ARG A 94 -6.68 9.19 19.75
CA ARG A 94 -5.37 9.43 19.17
C ARG A 94 -4.58 8.15 18.99
N THR A 95 -4.52 7.29 20.01
CA THR A 95 -3.87 5.97 19.95
C THR A 95 -4.43 5.10 18.83
N LEU A 96 -5.75 5.06 18.64
CA LEU A 96 -6.36 4.31 17.54
C LEU A 96 -6.04 4.93 16.17
N THR A 97 -5.97 6.25 16.09
CA THR A 97 -5.75 6.97 14.82
C THR A 97 -4.30 6.91 14.35
N HIS A 98 -3.34 6.61 15.24
CA HIS A 98 -1.97 6.27 14.86
C HIS A 98 -1.90 5.06 13.90
N LEU A 99 -2.93 4.21 13.89
CA LEU A 99 -3.03 3.09 12.93
C LEU A 99 -3.45 3.55 11.52
N CYS A 100 -3.98 4.76 11.36
CA CYS A 100 -4.57 5.22 10.10
C CYS A 100 -3.52 5.42 9.01
N ALA A 101 -2.47 6.21 9.27
CA ALA A 101 -1.42 6.46 8.29
C ALA A 101 -0.72 5.16 7.81
N PRO A 102 -0.14 4.32 8.69
CA PRO A 102 0.47 3.06 8.26
C PRO A 102 -0.55 2.10 7.64
N GLY A 103 -1.78 2.05 8.16
CA GLY A 103 -2.84 1.19 7.64
C GLY A 103 -3.28 1.58 6.23
N PHE A 104 -3.46 2.87 5.94
CA PHE A 104 -3.81 3.33 4.60
C PHE A 104 -2.67 3.10 3.61
N THR A 105 -1.42 3.34 4.01
CA THR A 105 -0.27 3.13 3.13
C THR A 105 -0.04 1.63 2.85
N MET A 106 -0.26 0.76 3.85
CA MET A 106 -0.27 -0.70 3.68
C MET A 106 -1.37 -1.14 2.69
N LEU A 107 -2.61 -0.66 2.88
CA LEU A 107 -3.73 -0.95 1.98
C LEU A 107 -3.50 -0.42 0.57
N LEU A 108 -2.81 0.69 0.43
CA LEU A 108 -2.39 1.25 -0.85
C LEU A 108 -1.45 0.29 -1.59
N GLY A 109 -0.45 -0.27 -0.89
CA GLY A 109 0.45 -1.31 -1.43
C GLY A 109 -0.31 -2.58 -1.85
N ILE A 110 -1.27 -3.02 -1.03
CA ILE A 110 -2.17 -4.13 -1.36
C ILE A 110 -2.97 -3.83 -2.64
N GLY A 111 -3.54 -2.62 -2.72
CA GLY A 111 -4.31 -2.14 -3.86
C GLY A 111 -3.51 -2.09 -5.16
N VAL A 112 -2.21 -1.80 -5.10
CA VAL A 112 -1.31 -1.85 -6.27
C VAL A 112 -1.27 -3.25 -6.87
N VAL A 113 -1.13 -4.31 -6.05
CA VAL A 113 -1.09 -5.70 -6.55
C VAL A 113 -2.41 -6.09 -7.19
N TYR A 114 -3.55 -5.82 -6.51
CA TYR A 114 -4.86 -6.15 -7.05
C TYR A 114 -5.15 -5.41 -8.36
N LEU A 115 -4.82 -4.12 -8.43
CA LEU A 115 -4.96 -3.33 -9.64
C LEU A 115 -4.08 -3.89 -10.76
N GLY A 116 -2.78 -4.08 -10.49
CA GLY A 116 -1.82 -4.57 -11.47
C GLY A 116 -2.26 -5.90 -12.08
N ARG A 117 -2.61 -6.88 -11.24
CA ARG A 117 -3.11 -8.20 -11.69
C ARG A 117 -4.42 -8.08 -12.47
N SER A 118 -5.36 -7.25 -12.01
CA SER A 118 -6.63 -7.03 -12.71
C SER A 118 -6.40 -6.41 -14.09
N ARG A 119 -5.55 -5.40 -14.22
CA ARG A 119 -5.25 -4.75 -15.51
C ARG A 119 -4.45 -5.63 -16.46
N LYS A 120 -3.52 -6.44 -15.95
CA LYS A 120 -2.83 -7.46 -16.77
C LYS A 120 -3.78 -8.51 -17.31
N LYS A 121 -4.75 -8.99 -16.52
CA LYS A 121 -5.80 -9.90 -17.01
C LYS A 121 -6.65 -9.28 -18.13
N LEU A 122 -6.79 -7.95 -18.14
CA LEU A 122 -7.44 -7.18 -19.20
C LEU A 122 -6.49 -6.85 -20.38
N GLY A 123 -5.29 -7.43 -20.42
CA GLY A 123 -4.32 -7.25 -21.52
C GLY A 123 -3.59 -5.91 -21.52
N TRP A 124 -3.56 -5.16 -20.42
CA TRP A 124 -2.82 -3.89 -20.37
C TRP A 124 -1.31 -4.13 -20.44
N SER A 125 -0.61 -3.33 -21.24
CA SER A 125 0.85 -3.31 -21.25
C SER A 125 1.42 -2.69 -19.97
N SER A 126 2.62 -3.10 -19.58
CA SER A 126 3.31 -2.62 -18.38
C SER A 126 3.51 -1.09 -18.41
N GLY A 127 3.79 -0.51 -19.58
CA GLY A 127 3.88 0.94 -19.76
C GLY A 127 2.54 1.67 -19.57
N ARG A 128 1.41 1.07 -19.98
CA ARG A 128 0.07 1.64 -19.73
C ARG A 128 -0.26 1.64 -18.24
N ILE A 129 0.13 0.59 -17.52
CA ILE A 129 -0.03 0.49 -16.07
C ILE A 129 0.86 1.53 -15.36
N ALA A 130 2.13 1.67 -15.75
CA ALA A 130 3.03 2.69 -15.20
C ALA A 130 2.49 4.12 -15.42
N ARG A 131 2.01 4.44 -16.63
CA ARG A 131 1.37 5.72 -16.93
C ARG A 131 0.14 5.96 -16.05
N TYR A 132 -0.65 4.92 -15.78
CA TYR A 132 -1.81 5.03 -14.90
C TYR A 132 -1.42 5.40 -13.46
N PHE A 133 -0.38 4.78 -12.91
CA PHE A 133 0.17 5.16 -11.60
C PHE A 133 0.65 6.61 -11.59
N PHE A 134 1.38 7.03 -12.63
CA PHE A 134 1.89 8.40 -12.76
C PHE A 134 0.77 9.44 -12.81
N ILE A 135 -0.26 9.22 -13.62
CA ILE A 135 -1.42 10.14 -13.72
C ILE A 135 -2.11 10.26 -12.37
N ARG A 136 -2.33 9.15 -11.66
CA ARG A 136 -2.96 9.19 -10.33
C ARG A 136 -2.11 9.92 -9.30
N ALA A 137 -0.80 9.69 -9.29
CA ALA A 137 0.11 10.39 -8.40
C ALA A 137 0.11 11.90 -8.69
N PHE A 138 0.11 12.29 -9.97
CA PHE A 138 -0.01 13.68 -10.38
C PHE A 138 -1.34 14.30 -9.92
N VAL A 139 -2.47 13.62 -10.14
CA VAL A 139 -3.79 14.10 -9.70
C VAL A 139 -3.86 14.26 -8.19
N LEU A 140 -3.38 13.29 -7.41
CA LEU A 140 -3.35 13.38 -5.95
C LEU A 140 -2.48 14.55 -5.47
N THR A 141 -1.33 14.77 -6.11
CA THR A 141 -0.46 15.91 -5.82
C THR A 141 -1.15 17.23 -6.13
N ALA A 142 -1.80 17.34 -7.30
CA ALA A 142 -2.53 18.53 -7.69
C ALA A 142 -3.69 18.83 -6.72
N VAL A 143 -4.43 17.81 -6.30
CA VAL A 143 -5.49 17.95 -5.29
C VAL A 143 -4.91 18.44 -3.97
N ASN A 144 -3.76 17.93 -3.54
CA ASN A 144 -3.09 18.41 -2.33
C ASN A 144 -2.74 19.90 -2.41
N VAL A 145 -2.21 20.34 -3.55
CA VAL A 145 -1.86 21.75 -3.77
C VAL A 145 -3.08 22.65 -3.76
N VAL A 146 -4.13 22.25 -4.48
CA VAL A 146 -5.39 23.00 -4.51
C VAL A 146 -6.00 23.09 -3.11
N LEU A 147 -6.02 21.98 -2.36
CA LEU A 147 -6.55 21.96 -1.00
C LEU A 147 -5.76 22.88 -0.07
N GLY A 148 -4.43 22.83 -0.11
CA GLY A 148 -3.56 23.72 0.67
C GLY A 148 -3.82 25.19 0.33
N TRP A 149 -3.90 25.51 -0.95
CA TRP A 149 -4.18 26.87 -1.43
C TRP A 149 -5.57 27.36 -0.99
N VAL A 150 -6.61 26.54 -1.14
CA VAL A 150 -8.00 26.90 -0.79
C VAL A 150 -8.17 27.11 0.72
N ILE A 151 -7.71 26.15 1.54
CA ILE A 151 -7.90 26.24 3.00
C ILE A 151 -7.13 27.43 3.59
N THR A 152 -5.96 27.75 3.04
CA THR A 152 -5.12 28.85 3.55
C THR A 152 -5.36 30.18 2.85
N VAL A 153 -6.38 30.28 1.98
CA VAL A 153 -6.72 31.50 1.22
C VAL A 153 -5.49 32.03 0.45
N GLY A 154 -4.77 31.12 -0.21
CA GLY A 154 -3.63 31.41 -1.07
C GLY A 154 -2.29 31.63 -0.37
N LYS A 155 -2.22 31.49 0.96
CA LYS A 155 -0.97 31.68 1.72
C LYS A 155 0.01 30.52 1.53
N VAL A 156 -0.49 29.29 1.53
CA VAL A 156 0.33 28.07 1.50
C VAL A 156 -0.03 27.25 0.27
N TRP A 157 0.97 26.76 -0.46
CA TRP A 157 0.79 25.92 -1.64
C TRP A 157 0.64 24.46 -1.24
N PHE A 158 1.47 24.01 -0.30
CA PHE A 158 1.40 22.66 0.25
C PHE A 158 1.16 22.71 1.75
N MET A 159 -0.04 22.33 2.16
CA MET A 159 -0.37 22.15 3.56
C MET A 159 -0.53 20.66 3.83
N ASN A 160 0.20 20.14 4.81
CA ASN A 160 0.14 18.75 5.25
C ASN A 160 0.45 17.75 4.11
N PHE A 161 1.71 17.32 3.97
CA PHE A 161 2.16 16.47 2.86
C PHE A 161 1.50 15.09 2.77
N VAL A 162 0.53 14.71 3.60
CA VAL A 162 -0.08 13.37 3.60
C VAL A 162 -0.56 12.93 2.22
N LEU A 163 -1.31 13.74 1.46
CA LEU A 163 -1.75 13.33 0.11
C LEU A 163 -0.60 13.26 -0.90
N PHE A 164 0.38 14.14 -0.77
CA PHE A 164 1.58 14.11 -1.61
C PHE A 164 2.44 12.88 -1.31
N SER A 165 2.63 12.55 -0.05
CA SER A 165 3.29 11.33 0.41
C SER A 165 2.60 10.09 -0.12
N LEU A 166 1.27 9.99 0.05
CA LEU A 166 0.50 8.88 -0.52
C LEU A 166 0.64 8.80 -2.05
N ALA A 167 0.74 9.93 -2.75
CA ALA A 167 0.97 9.95 -4.19
C ALA A 167 2.34 9.38 -4.57
N VAL A 168 3.39 9.76 -3.84
CA VAL A 168 4.76 9.29 -4.00
C VAL A 168 4.85 7.79 -3.68
N ASP A 169 4.34 7.37 -2.53
CA ASP A 169 4.31 5.97 -2.10
C ASP A 169 3.55 5.09 -3.10
N TYR A 170 2.41 5.58 -3.62
CA TYR A 170 1.63 4.90 -4.65
C TYR A 170 2.40 4.73 -5.95
N LEU A 171 3.12 5.78 -6.37
CA LEU A 171 3.94 5.72 -7.58
C LEU A 171 5.11 4.76 -7.39
N LEU A 172 5.84 4.85 -6.29
CA LEU A 172 6.99 3.99 -6.00
C LEU A 172 6.58 2.52 -5.90
N ALA A 173 5.54 2.20 -5.14
CA ALA A 173 5.02 0.83 -5.03
C ALA A 173 4.49 0.33 -6.39
N GLY A 174 3.82 1.19 -7.16
CA GLY A 174 3.33 0.88 -8.50
C GLY A 174 4.45 0.58 -9.50
N LEU A 175 5.49 1.40 -9.52
CA LEU A 175 6.67 1.20 -10.37
C LEU A 175 7.47 -0.04 -9.94
N LEU A 176 7.61 -0.27 -8.63
CA LEU A 176 8.24 -1.49 -8.10
C LEU A 176 7.47 -2.74 -8.54
N TRP A 177 6.14 -2.71 -8.49
CA TRP A 177 5.31 -3.79 -9.00
C TRP A 177 5.49 -4.02 -10.50
N VAL A 178 5.50 -2.95 -11.31
CA VAL A 178 5.74 -3.03 -12.76
C VAL A 178 7.14 -3.58 -13.07
N ALA A 179 8.15 -3.16 -12.30
CA ALA A 179 9.51 -3.67 -12.44
C ALA A 179 9.55 -5.17 -12.17
N MET A 180 8.93 -5.64 -11.09
CA MET A 180 8.85 -7.07 -10.76
C MET A 180 8.08 -7.88 -11.82
N ASP A 181 6.95 -7.38 -12.33
CA ASP A 181 6.21 -8.02 -13.42
C ASP A 181 7.06 -8.22 -14.69
N PHE A 182 8.05 -7.35 -14.92
CA PHE A 182 9.00 -7.47 -16.02
C PHE A 182 10.21 -8.38 -15.67
N THR A 183 10.78 -8.23 -14.47
CA THR A 183 12.01 -8.93 -14.08
C THR A 183 11.79 -10.37 -13.63
N GLU A 184 10.61 -10.72 -13.11
CA GLU A 184 10.26 -12.08 -12.71
C GLU A 184 10.38 -13.11 -13.85
N PRO A 185 9.70 -12.94 -15.01
CA PRO A 185 9.82 -13.88 -16.11
C PRO A 185 11.21 -13.84 -16.77
N TRP A 186 11.89 -12.69 -16.71
CA TRP A 186 13.26 -12.57 -17.21
C TRP A 186 14.24 -13.38 -16.37
N LEU A 187 14.14 -13.32 -15.04
CA LEU A 187 15.00 -14.05 -14.12
C LEU A 187 14.69 -15.56 -14.16
N ALA A 188 13.40 -15.92 -14.21
CA ALA A 188 12.97 -17.32 -14.32
C ALA A 188 13.60 -18.03 -15.52
N LYS A 189 13.73 -17.35 -16.67
CA LYS A 189 14.36 -17.88 -17.89
C LYS A 189 15.88 -18.04 -17.79
N ARG A 190 16.55 -17.34 -16.88
CA ARG A 190 18.01 -17.38 -16.71
C ARG A 190 18.48 -18.36 -15.65
N ILE A 191 17.58 -18.86 -14.82
CA ILE A 191 17.91 -19.86 -13.81
C ILE A 191 18.13 -21.20 -14.51
N PRO A 192 19.32 -21.83 -14.36
CA PRO A 192 19.61 -23.10 -15.00
C PRO A 192 18.65 -24.18 -14.49
N ARG A 193 18.19 -25.05 -15.40
CA ARG A 193 17.39 -26.21 -15.04
C ARG A 193 18.19 -27.09 -14.09
N LYS A 194 17.58 -27.50 -12.98
CA LYS A 194 18.15 -28.53 -12.11
C LYS A 194 18.19 -29.84 -12.91
N SER A 195 19.40 -30.33 -13.21
CA SER A 195 19.58 -31.66 -13.80
C SER A 195 19.38 -32.70 -12.71
N THR A 196 18.14 -33.11 -12.47
CA THR A 196 17.88 -34.35 -11.75
C THR A 196 17.79 -35.49 -12.78
N ASP A 197 18.30 -36.66 -12.37
CA ASP A 197 18.64 -37.84 -13.17
C ASP A 197 17.74 -38.22 -14.35
N GLU A 198 18.34 -38.93 -15.32
CA GLU A 198 17.74 -39.47 -16.56
C GLU A 198 16.45 -40.27 -16.36
N THR A 199 16.12 -40.68 -15.13
CA THR A 199 14.88 -41.38 -14.77
C THR A 199 13.66 -40.48 -14.68
N GLU A 200 13.80 -39.18 -14.43
CA GLU A 200 12.68 -38.23 -14.29
C GLU A 200 12.24 -37.66 -15.66
N ALA A 201 13.12 -37.73 -16.67
CA ALA A 201 12.82 -37.32 -18.04
C ALA A 201 11.76 -38.20 -18.74
N LEU A 202 11.54 -39.43 -18.25
CA LEU A 202 10.51 -40.35 -18.77
C LEU A 202 9.11 -40.11 -18.18
N LEU A 203 8.99 -39.27 -17.15
CA LEU A 203 7.72 -38.90 -16.51
C LEU A 203 7.38 -37.42 -16.73
N GLY A 204 7.44 -36.95 -17.98
CA GLY A 204 6.83 -35.68 -18.40
C GLY A 204 7.49 -34.41 -17.83
N GLY A 205 8.30 -33.73 -18.66
CA GLY A 205 9.12 -32.57 -18.30
C GLY A 205 8.38 -31.26 -17.93
N SER A 206 7.57 -31.26 -16.86
CA SER A 206 6.91 -30.08 -16.29
C SER A 206 7.64 -29.46 -15.09
N GLU A 207 8.46 -30.21 -14.35
CA GLU A 207 9.06 -29.71 -13.10
C GLU A 207 10.14 -28.63 -13.32
N SER A 208 10.84 -28.69 -14.46
CA SER A 208 11.98 -27.82 -14.73
C SER A 208 11.62 -26.35 -15.03
N SER A 209 10.41 -26.07 -15.54
CA SER A 209 9.91 -24.70 -15.73
C SER A 209 9.39 -24.11 -14.42
N ASP A 210 8.81 -24.94 -13.56
CA ASP A 210 8.19 -24.52 -12.30
C ASP A 210 9.25 -24.09 -11.26
N PHE A 211 10.44 -24.73 -11.27
CA PHE A 211 11.54 -24.36 -10.38
C PHE A 211 12.06 -22.93 -10.61
N GLY A 212 12.31 -22.54 -11.87
CA GLY A 212 12.82 -21.21 -12.20
C GLY A 212 11.83 -20.10 -11.84
N GLU A 213 10.53 -20.35 -12.06
CA GLU A 213 9.44 -19.45 -11.66
C GLU A 213 9.34 -19.33 -10.14
N THR A 214 9.42 -20.46 -9.42
CA THR A 214 9.39 -20.50 -7.95
C THR A 214 10.56 -19.74 -7.33
N VAL A 215 11.79 -19.99 -7.79
CA VAL A 215 12.98 -19.30 -7.28
C VAL A 215 12.90 -17.80 -7.57
N SER A 216 12.51 -17.42 -8.80
CA SER A 216 12.34 -16.01 -9.16
C SER A 216 11.31 -15.32 -8.25
N TRP A 217 10.18 -15.97 -7.99
CA TRP A 217 9.14 -15.45 -7.09
C TRP A 217 9.67 -15.22 -5.67
N HIS A 218 10.41 -16.19 -5.11
CA HIS A 218 11.01 -16.07 -3.78
C HIS A 218 12.07 -14.97 -3.70
N VAL A 219 12.94 -14.85 -4.71
CA VAL A 219 13.97 -13.80 -4.77
C VAL A 219 13.35 -12.41 -4.75
N HIS A 220 12.30 -12.17 -5.55
CA HIS A 220 11.63 -10.86 -5.57
C HIS A 220 10.90 -10.57 -4.25
N ASN A 221 10.27 -11.57 -3.62
CA ASN A 221 9.67 -11.38 -2.28
C ASN A 221 10.71 -11.13 -1.20
N ALA A 222 11.87 -11.81 -1.25
CA ALA A 222 12.98 -11.54 -0.35
C ALA A 222 13.53 -10.12 -0.55
N LEU A 223 13.65 -9.67 -1.79
CA LEU A 223 14.00 -8.28 -2.11
C LEU A 223 13.01 -7.29 -1.49
N LEU A 224 11.70 -7.51 -1.63
CA LEU A 224 10.69 -6.67 -0.99
C LEU A 224 10.80 -6.66 0.53
N ALA A 225 11.07 -7.81 1.16
CA ALA A 225 11.27 -7.89 2.60
C ALA A 225 12.50 -7.10 3.05
N VAL A 226 13.63 -7.24 2.35
CA VAL A 226 14.86 -6.47 2.62
C VAL A 226 14.62 -4.97 2.42
N LEU A 227 14.00 -4.58 1.31
CA LEU A 227 13.65 -3.17 1.06
C LEU A 227 12.70 -2.61 2.13
N GLY A 228 11.73 -3.41 2.58
CA GLY A 228 10.86 -3.06 3.70
C GLY A 228 11.64 -2.78 4.98
N VAL A 229 12.59 -3.65 5.36
CA VAL A 229 13.45 -3.44 6.53
C VAL A 229 14.34 -2.20 6.38
N VAL A 230 14.99 -2.04 5.22
CA VAL A 230 15.85 -0.89 4.93
C VAL A 230 15.07 0.43 5.02
N THR A 231 13.85 0.48 4.45
CA THR A 231 12.98 1.66 4.50
C THR A 231 12.27 1.86 5.84
N ILE A 232 12.33 0.90 6.77
CA ILE A 232 11.98 1.16 8.18
C ILE A 232 13.16 1.86 8.85
N TRP A 233 14.37 1.31 8.69
CA TRP A 233 15.56 1.81 9.35
C TRP A 233 16.06 3.17 8.83
N TRP A 234 15.80 3.48 7.56
CA TRP A 234 16.25 4.75 6.99
C TRP A 234 15.64 5.99 7.67
N ASN A 235 14.49 5.85 8.32
CA ASN A 235 13.83 6.96 9.03
C ASN A 235 14.62 7.27 10.31
N ILE A 236 15.26 6.25 10.89
CA ILE A 236 16.18 6.39 12.02
C ILE A 236 17.51 6.95 11.52
N TRP A 237 18.09 6.38 10.45
CA TRP A 237 19.39 6.80 9.91
C TRP A 237 19.39 8.22 9.38
N LEU A 238 18.29 8.67 8.76
CA LEU A 238 18.15 10.00 8.19
C LEU A 238 17.52 10.99 9.17
N SER A 239 17.16 10.55 10.39
CA SER A 239 16.73 11.47 11.44
C SER A 239 17.90 12.40 11.82
N PRO A 240 17.63 13.66 12.22
CA PRO A 240 18.70 14.61 12.55
C PRO A 240 19.68 14.10 13.60
N THR A 241 19.18 13.32 14.56
CA THR A 241 19.96 12.75 15.64
C THR A 241 20.43 11.32 15.38
N HIS A 242 20.19 10.78 14.17
CA HIS A 242 20.54 9.41 13.77
C HIS A 242 20.02 8.33 14.77
N GLY A 243 18.91 8.62 15.45
CA GLY A 243 18.33 7.76 16.48
C GLY A 243 18.90 7.94 17.90
N HIS A 244 19.74 8.94 18.14
CA HIS A 244 20.23 9.29 19.47
C HIS A 244 19.39 10.39 20.12
N CYS A 245 19.17 10.34 21.43
CA CYS A 245 18.51 11.41 22.18
C CYS A 245 19.55 12.22 22.95
N THR A 246 19.73 13.52 22.65
CA THR A 246 20.48 14.42 23.53
C THR A 246 19.52 15.36 24.26
N VAL A 247 19.68 15.48 25.58
CA VAL A 247 18.74 16.19 26.47
C VAL A 247 18.62 17.69 26.12
N ASN A 248 19.62 18.25 25.43
CA ASN A 248 19.70 19.67 25.09
C ASN A 248 18.96 20.06 23.80
N ASP A 249 18.55 19.11 22.95
CA ASP A 249 17.89 19.41 21.66
C ASP A 249 16.38 19.72 21.79
N HIS A 250 15.82 19.55 22.99
CA HIS A 250 14.37 19.67 23.21
C HIS A 250 13.88 21.11 23.42
N SER A 251 14.73 22.03 23.87
CA SER A 251 14.36 23.45 24.11
C SER A 251 14.16 24.23 22.81
N SER A 252 14.98 23.94 21.80
CA SER A 252 14.91 24.59 20.48
C SER A 252 13.67 24.14 19.69
N SER A 253 13.33 22.86 19.76
CA SER A 253 12.22 22.24 19.01
C SER A 253 10.82 22.68 19.48
N LEU A 254 10.64 22.87 20.79
CA LEU A 254 9.38 23.31 21.40
C LEU A 254 9.06 24.80 21.14
N THR A 255 10.09 25.63 20.95
CA THR A 255 9.93 27.08 20.75
C THR A 255 9.48 27.43 19.33
N ILE A 256 9.87 26.61 18.33
CA ILE A 256 9.56 26.83 16.91
C ILE A 256 8.07 26.68 16.62
N LEU A 257 7.36 25.80 17.34
CA LEU A 257 5.99 25.42 17.02
C LEU A 257 4.92 26.18 17.81
N SER A 258 5.23 26.74 18.99
CA SER A 258 4.23 27.53 19.73
C SER A 258 3.98 28.91 19.11
N ALA A 259 4.92 29.41 18.31
CA ALA A 259 4.88 30.77 17.78
C ALA A 259 4.56 30.89 16.27
N GLY A 260 4.53 29.77 15.52
CA GLY A 260 4.42 29.84 14.05
C GLY A 260 5.53 30.68 13.40
N GLN A 261 6.65 30.85 14.10
CA GLN A 261 7.80 31.64 13.68
C GLN A 261 8.83 30.72 13.01
N PRO A 262 9.53 31.19 11.96
CA PRO A 262 10.67 30.46 11.42
C PRO A 262 11.70 30.28 12.54
N GLY A 263 12.01 29.03 12.85
CA GLY A 263 13.08 28.71 13.80
C GLY A 263 14.43 29.25 13.31
N PRO A 264 15.41 29.40 14.21
CA PRO A 264 16.78 29.70 13.80
C PRO A 264 17.23 28.67 12.77
N ALA A 265 17.97 29.15 11.74
CA ALA A 265 18.37 28.40 10.56
C ALA A 265 19.13 27.09 10.85
N ASP A 266 19.61 26.92 12.09
CA ASP A 266 20.40 25.79 12.57
C ASP A 266 19.60 24.81 13.44
N SER A 267 18.27 24.83 13.36
CA SER A 267 17.44 23.82 14.05
C SER A 267 17.61 22.46 13.37
N PRO A 268 17.83 21.35 14.11
CA PRO A 268 18.10 20.02 13.52
C PRO A 268 17.01 19.51 12.56
N ALA A 269 15.81 20.09 12.62
CA ALA A 269 14.68 19.79 11.74
C ALA A 269 14.71 20.49 10.37
N ILE A 270 15.72 21.34 10.09
CA ILE A 270 15.85 22.11 8.85
C ILE A 270 16.99 21.52 8.01
N SER A 271 16.68 21.02 6.81
CA SER A 271 17.67 20.44 5.93
C SER A 271 18.60 21.50 5.33
N HIS A 272 19.92 21.28 5.39
CA HIS A 272 20.91 22.12 4.69
C HIS A 272 20.85 21.99 3.16
N ASN A 273 20.26 20.92 2.62
CA ASN A 273 19.99 20.75 1.20
C ASN A 273 18.47 20.66 0.97
N PRO A 274 17.80 21.69 0.43
CA PRO A 274 16.34 21.73 0.30
C PRO A 274 15.77 20.63 -0.61
N TRP A 275 16.56 20.12 -1.57
CA TRP A 275 16.12 19.09 -2.52
C TRP A 275 16.09 17.69 -1.93
N PHE A 276 17.06 17.36 -1.07
CA PHE A 276 17.06 16.10 -0.31
C PHE A 276 16.18 16.23 0.95
N GLY A 277 16.18 17.45 1.49
CA GLY A 277 15.44 17.95 2.64
C GLY A 277 13.99 17.53 2.72
N ILE A 278 13.28 17.92 1.66
CA ILE A 278 11.84 17.80 1.55
C ILE A 278 11.34 16.36 1.65
N TRP A 279 12.17 15.36 1.34
CA TRP A 279 11.78 13.95 1.29
C TRP A 279 11.83 13.25 2.65
N PHE A 280 12.74 13.68 3.52
CA PHE A 280 13.09 12.96 4.76
C PHE A 280 12.91 13.79 6.04
N TRP A 281 12.81 15.12 5.95
CA TRP A 281 12.60 15.98 7.12
C TRP A 281 11.33 16.81 7.04
N THR A 282 10.94 17.37 8.19
CA THR A 282 9.85 18.32 8.31
C THR A 282 10.15 19.58 7.51
N THR A 283 9.16 20.12 6.81
CA THR A 283 9.32 21.32 5.97
C THR A 283 8.32 22.38 6.40
N LEU A 284 8.81 23.44 7.04
CA LEU A 284 8.04 24.61 7.48
C LEU A 284 8.64 25.87 6.83
N THR A 285 8.09 26.26 5.70
CA THR A 285 8.43 27.49 4.96
C THR A 285 7.16 28.31 4.75
N GLU A 286 7.31 29.55 4.26
CA GLU A 286 6.16 30.44 4.01
C GLU A 286 5.10 29.82 3.09
N ARG A 287 5.53 29.01 2.10
CA ARG A 287 4.65 28.42 1.08
C ARG A 287 4.40 26.92 1.27
N VAL A 288 5.11 26.27 2.17
CA VAL A 288 5.04 24.82 2.40
C VAL A 288 5.06 24.54 3.89
N GLN A 289 4.00 23.93 4.41
CA GLN A 289 3.86 23.59 5.82
C GLN A 289 3.51 22.11 5.97
N SER A 290 4.48 21.30 6.36
CA SER A 290 4.30 19.88 6.65
C SER A 290 5.27 19.41 7.73
N VAL A 291 4.71 18.78 8.76
CA VAL A 291 5.47 18.04 9.80
C VAL A 291 5.72 16.58 9.40
N PHE A 292 5.26 16.17 8.23
CA PHE A 292 5.39 14.80 7.75
C PHE A 292 6.27 14.74 6.51
N PRO A 293 7.38 13.98 6.52
CA PRO A 293 8.19 13.75 5.34
C PRO A 293 7.48 12.80 4.36
N PRO A 294 7.54 13.04 3.04
CA PRO A 294 6.90 12.20 2.04
C PRO A 294 7.35 10.74 2.05
N MET A 295 8.61 10.46 2.40
CA MET A 295 9.18 9.10 2.36
C MET A 295 8.96 8.30 3.65
N ALA A 296 8.32 8.88 4.66
CA ALA A 296 8.20 8.27 5.99
C ALA A 296 7.45 6.94 5.99
N TRP A 297 6.49 6.75 5.07
CA TRP A 297 5.59 5.58 5.06
C TRP A 297 5.83 4.58 3.92
N VAL A 298 6.85 4.81 3.08
CA VAL A 298 7.21 3.93 1.95
C VAL A 298 7.34 2.47 2.39
N SER A 299 7.87 2.22 3.59
CA SER A 299 8.01 0.88 4.17
C SER A 299 6.68 0.13 4.26
N PHE A 300 5.62 0.80 4.71
CA PHE A 300 4.28 0.20 4.77
C PHE A 300 3.72 -0.10 3.37
N ALA A 301 4.01 0.74 2.37
CA ALA A 301 3.59 0.47 1.00
C ALA A 301 4.29 -0.78 0.43
N ILE A 302 5.59 -0.92 0.67
CA ILE A 302 6.39 -2.08 0.26
C ILE A 302 5.92 -3.35 0.97
N LEU A 303 5.70 -3.28 2.29
CA LEU A 303 5.16 -4.40 3.07
C LEU A 303 3.75 -4.80 2.61
N GLY A 304 2.92 -3.82 2.23
CA GLY A 304 1.58 -4.07 1.67
C GLY A 304 1.65 -4.78 0.33
N LEU A 305 2.63 -4.40 -0.51
CA LEU A 305 2.92 -5.06 -1.77
C LEU A 305 3.34 -6.51 -1.55
N LEU A 306 4.25 -6.77 -0.61
CA LEU A 306 4.70 -8.11 -0.23
C LEU A 306 3.54 -8.96 0.29
N TYR A 307 2.77 -8.41 1.23
CA TYR A 307 1.60 -9.09 1.82
C TYR A 307 0.62 -9.54 0.74
N ALA A 308 0.22 -8.64 -0.15
CA ALA A 308 -0.73 -8.98 -1.21
C ALA A 308 -0.16 -9.95 -2.24
N ARG A 309 1.16 -9.92 -2.52
CA ARG A 309 1.78 -10.93 -3.39
C ARG A 309 1.69 -12.33 -2.79
N ILE A 310 1.92 -12.47 -1.48
CA ILE A 310 1.79 -13.75 -0.75
C ILE A 310 0.32 -14.19 -0.68
N ASP A 311 -0.59 -13.28 -0.35
CA ASP A 311 -2.02 -13.56 -0.23
C ASP A 311 -2.62 -14.08 -1.54
N VAL A 312 -2.27 -13.49 -2.68
CA VAL A 312 -2.82 -13.88 -3.99
C VAL A 312 -1.99 -14.98 -4.68
N ALA A 313 -0.87 -15.42 -4.11
CA ALA A 313 -0.11 -16.55 -4.65
C ALA A 313 -0.80 -17.89 -4.37
N ARG A 314 -1.57 -17.99 -3.28
CA ARG A 314 -2.23 -19.24 -2.86
C ARG A 314 -3.65 -18.97 -2.40
N THR A 315 -4.55 -19.93 -2.58
CA THR A 315 -5.88 -19.88 -1.95
C THR A 315 -5.77 -20.28 -0.48
N TRP A 316 -5.85 -19.30 0.42
CA TRP A 316 -5.81 -19.53 1.86
C TRP A 316 -7.18 -19.95 2.39
N ASN A 317 -7.20 -20.93 3.29
CA ASN A 317 -8.39 -21.20 4.11
C ASN A 317 -8.56 -20.02 5.09
N SER A 318 -9.79 -19.53 5.32
CA SER A 318 -10.09 -18.42 6.22
C SER A 318 -9.48 -18.60 7.62
N ARG A 319 -9.45 -19.83 8.16
CA ARG A 319 -8.81 -20.12 9.45
C ARG A 319 -7.30 -19.94 9.41
N VAL A 320 -6.66 -20.40 8.33
CA VAL A 320 -5.20 -20.29 8.15
C VAL A 320 -4.82 -18.83 7.93
N ALA A 321 -5.56 -18.10 7.10
CA ALA A 321 -5.35 -16.66 6.91
C ALA A 321 -5.50 -15.89 8.24
N ALA A 322 -6.53 -16.19 9.04
CA ALA A 322 -6.72 -15.58 10.36
C ALA A 322 -5.57 -15.91 11.31
N LEU A 323 -5.12 -17.16 11.36
CA LEU A 323 -3.98 -17.57 12.17
C LEU A 323 -2.68 -16.85 11.73
N CYS A 324 -2.40 -16.79 10.43
CA CYS A 324 -1.22 -16.10 9.89
C CYS A 324 -1.24 -14.61 10.21
N ASN A 325 -2.38 -13.93 10.01
CA ASN A 325 -2.54 -12.52 10.35
C ASN A 325 -2.39 -12.28 11.87
N THR A 326 -2.93 -13.18 12.70
CA THR A 326 -2.80 -13.10 14.16
C THR A 326 -1.36 -13.32 14.61
N ALA A 327 -0.67 -14.31 14.05
CA ALA A 327 0.74 -14.57 14.32
C ALA A 327 1.63 -13.40 13.90
N ALA A 328 1.38 -12.81 12.72
CA ALA A 328 2.07 -11.61 12.27
C ALA A 328 1.82 -10.42 13.21
N GLY A 329 0.57 -10.22 13.63
CA GLY A 329 0.21 -9.18 14.61
C GLY A 329 0.94 -9.35 15.95
N ILE A 330 0.97 -10.58 16.49
CA ILE A 330 1.71 -10.89 17.72
C ILE A 330 3.20 -10.66 17.54
N PHE A 331 3.78 -11.08 16.41
CA PHE A 331 5.19 -10.85 16.11
C PHE A 331 5.55 -9.36 16.08
N PHE A 332 4.78 -8.53 15.38
CA PHE A 332 5.00 -7.08 15.37
C PHE A 332 4.75 -6.44 16.74
N LEU A 333 3.78 -6.92 17.50
CA LEU A 333 3.56 -6.46 18.88
C LEU A 333 4.76 -6.78 19.77
N ILE A 334 5.33 -7.98 19.66
CA ILE A 334 6.54 -8.37 20.39
C ILE A 334 7.69 -7.45 20.00
N ILE A 335 7.94 -7.20 18.71
CA ILE A 335 8.97 -6.25 18.26
C ILE A 335 8.73 -4.86 18.85
N PHE A 336 7.49 -4.36 18.81
CA PHE A 336 7.13 -3.06 19.37
C PHE A 336 7.42 -3.00 20.89
N VAL A 337 7.01 -4.02 21.64
CA VAL A 337 7.27 -4.09 23.09
C VAL A 337 8.77 -4.20 23.36
N LEU A 338 9.50 -5.05 22.64
CA LEU A 338 10.94 -5.22 22.81
C LEU A 338 11.69 -3.94 22.51
N THR A 339 11.40 -3.26 21.40
CA THR A 339 12.03 -1.97 21.06
C THR A 339 11.78 -0.90 22.12
N ARG A 340 10.62 -0.91 22.78
CA ARG A 340 10.29 0.01 23.88
C ARG A 340 10.89 -0.37 25.23
N VAL A 341 10.95 -1.65 25.58
CA VAL A 341 11.47 -2.11 26.89
C VAL A 341 13.00 -2.13 26.91
N THR A 342 13.63 -2.52 25.80
CA THR A 342 15.09 -2.67 25.72
C THR A 342 15.83 -1.33 25.58
N ASN A 343 15.13 -0.21 25.38
CA ASN A 343 15.71 1.12 25.28
C ASN A 343 16.93 1.18 24.32
N ILE A 344 16.93 0.40 23.22
CA ILE A 344 18.09 0.27 22.32
C ILE A 344 18.50 1.64 21.70
N SER A 345 17.60 2.62 21.65
CA SER A 345 17.89 4.00 21.22
C SER A 345 18.27 4.97 22.36
N SER A 346 18.17 4.54 23.62
CA SER A 346 18.45 5.34 24.81
C SER A 346 19.65 4.75 25.57
N GLN A 347 20.82 4.73 24.92
CA GLN A 347 22.06 4.60 25.69
C GLN A 347 22.22 5.85 26.56
N TYR A 348 21.93 5.65 27.85
CA TYR A 348 22.23 6.58 28.93
C TYR A 348 23.70 7.02 28.86
N SER A 349 23.94 8.33 28.80
CA SER A 349 25.21 8.91 29.26
C SER A 349 25.11 9.09 30.78
N PRO A 350 25.89 8.35 31.59
CA PRO A 350 25.90 8.52 33.04
C PRO A 350 26.84 9.67 33.40
N SER A 351 26.36 10.91 33.33
CA SER A 351 27.15 12.08 33.80
C SER A 351 26.29 13.32 34.03
N SER A 352 25.37 13.26 35.01
CA SER A 352 24.91 14.45 35.77
C SER A 352 23.97 14.01 36.90
N ILE A 353 24.55 13.69 38.06
CA ILE A 353 23.94 13.92 39.37
C ILE A 353 24.59 15.19 39.93
#